data_AF-A0A377GF31-F1
#
_entry.id   AF-A0A377GF31-F1
#
_cell.length_a   1.000
_cell.length_b   1.000
_cell.length_c   1.000
_cell.angle_alpha   90.00
_cell.angle_beta   90.00
_cell.angle_gamma   90.00
#
_symmetry.space_group_name_H-M   'P 1'
#
loop_
_entity.id
_entity.type
_entity.pdbx_description
1 polymer ?
#
loop_
_entity_poly.entity_id
_entity_poly.type
_entity_poly.pdbx_seq_one_letter_code
_entity_poly.pdbx_strand_id
1 'polypeptide(L)'
;MFLRAFFRPSKTSTSMHPKDWLNQQFKTSGLEERFPAPLRTQTQETAKVFFNQRYFNDNNPQAPFSLYRALSKIPAINVSGDRSGFFQNGTPFPEDPDYFANIPLAHPELLSPVERLSAAKKIIFSNSTVFASGGYPHMNPRYLKKEPHTVGIFSLAGASFENSYLHYSLFMLDPINSKIDNPRFDHLFESSPTDFNEAHTSLGPYDSNAFITRIRTGLPLLSRSAPDKFYSAFSRRNAVIFLSQAYYQHQLEDLSMLLTAVNKAAEEAGKPALLKATAVGMGFFAKVNETYDIQHLLFPHFIRAFKQLVETNSYPWIAKIEFPIFDEQLQLQFNAIIDKPVEPVELYQNARDVLDFSNEEVENYYVCCINPSDAFAYSGNEWGFGSVEAMIGLNSSLRLDQIPVANPLLLEPSHQVPVNIKSSFEAELLDFKSSGLQM
;
A
#
# COMPACT_ATOMS: atom_id res chain seq x y z
N MET A 1 19.50 18.14 -1.09
CA MET A 1 19.43 19.13 0.01
C MET A 1 18.06 19.82 -0.05
N PHE A 2 16.99 19.06 0.21
CA PHE A 2 15.60 19.47 0.01
C PHE A 2 14.85 19.37 1.35
N LEU A 3 14.14 20.45 1.71
CA LEU A 3 13.10 20.56 2.74
C LEU A 3 13.41 20.02 4.15
N ARG A 4 14.40 20.62 4.83
CA ARG A 4 14.48 20.64 6.31
C ARG A 4 13.41 21.53 6.98
N ALA A 5 12.39 21.97 6.25
CA ALA A 5 11.54 23.09 6.63
C ALA A 5 10.07 22.72 6.87
N PHE A 6 9.77 21.58 7.51
CA PHE A 6 8.45 21.36 8.15
C PHE A 6 8.48 20.57 9.47
N PHE A 7 9.65 20.16 9.96
CA PHE A 7 9.81 19.58 11.30
C PHE A 7 10.87 20.35 12.08
N ARG A 8 10.52 21.49 12.66
CA ARG A 8 11.23 21.95 13.85
C ARG A 8 10.59 21.21 15.02
N PRO A 9 11.33 20.33 15.74
CA PRO A 9 10.83 19.82 17.01
C PRO A 9 10.75 21.00 17.97
N SER A 10 9.55 21.56 18.16
CA SER A 10 9.30 22.41 19.31
C SER A 10 9.20 21.49 20.52
N LYS A 11 10.05 21.74 21.53
CA LYS A 11 10.05 21.24 22.93
C LYS A 11 9.47 19.84 23.15
N THR A 12 10.29 18.92 23.68
CA THR A 12 9.89 17.65 24.36
C THR A 12 8.37 17.50 24.45
N SER A 13 7.78 16.90 23.42
CA SER A 13 6.33 16.66 23.38
C SER A 13 6.01 15.78 24.57
N THR A 14 5.28 16.33 25.53
CA THR A 14 4.64 15.52 26.57
C THR A 14 3.70 14.56 25.86
N SER A 15 3.90 13.25 26.09
CA SER A 15 3.02 12.19 25.60
C SER A 15 1.56 12.55 25.87
N MET A 16 0.72 12.47 24.83
CA MET A 16 -0.72 12.73 24.91
C MET A 16 -1.51 11.45 24.68
N HIS A 17 -2.78 11.44 25.10
CA HIS A 17 -3.66 10.37 24.70
C HIS A 17 -3.82 10.35 23.17
N PRO A 18 -3.78 9.19 22.48
CA PRO A 18 -3.80 9.14 21.01
C PRO A 18 -4.94 9.92 20.36
N LYS A 19 -6.13 9.86 20.94
CA LYS A 19 -7.32 10.60 20.46
C LYS A 19 -7.13 12.12 20.55
N ASP A 20 -6.48 12.61 21.60
CA ASP A 20 -6.26 14.04 21.80
C ASP A 20 -5.20 14.56 20.83
N TRP A 21 -4.13 13.80 20.63
CA TRP A 21 -3.12 14.10 19.62
C TRP A 21 -3.73 14.16 18.22
N LEU A 22 -4.52 13.16 17.84
CA LEU A 22 -5.16 13.10 16.52
C LEU A 22 -6.15 14.26 16.32
N ASN A 23 -6.97 14.58 17.32
CA ASN A 23 -7.87 15.73 17.28
C ASN A 23 -7.12 17.05 17.11
N GLN A 24 -5.96 17.21 17.75
CA GLN A 24 -5.11 18.38 17.55
C GLN A 24 -4.62 18.49 16.10
N GLN A 25 -4.29 17.37 15.45
CA GLN A 25 -3.91 17.37 14.03
C GLN A 25 -5.09 17.76 13.11
N PHE A 26 -6.30 17.26 13.39
CA PHE A 26 -7.50 17.65 12.62
C PHE A 26 -7.81 19.15 12.72
N LYS A 27 -7.64 19.74 13.91
CA LYS A 27 -7.78 21.19 14.12
C LYS A 27 -6.72 21.98 13.37
N THR A 28 -5.46 21.58 13.53
CA THR A 28 -4.31 22.30 12.94
C THR A 28 -4.35 22.28 11.42
N SER A 29 -4.81 21.18 10.82
CA SER A 29 -4.97 21.05 9.36
C SER A 29 -6.26 21.69 8.82
N GLY A 30 -7.19 22.11 9.68
CA GLY A 30 -8.51 22.60 9.30
C GLY A 30 -9.40 21.53 8.67
N LEU A 31 -9.14 20.24 8.93
CA LEU A 31 -9.97 19.13 8.45
C LEU A 31 -11.27 19.02 9.27
N GLU A 32 -11.23 19.30 10.58
CA GLU A 32 -12.41 19.19 11.45
C GLU A 32 -13.56 20.09 10.98
N GLU A 33 -13.25 21.31 10.54
CA GLU A 33 -14.24 22.29 10.08
C GLU A 33 -14.87 21.91 8.73
N ARG A 34 -14.16 21.13 7.91
CA ARG A 34 -14.62 20.72 6.57
C ARG A 34 -15.60 19.55 6.62
N PHE A 35 -15.57 18.77 7.70
CA PHE A 35 -16.37 17.56 7.86
C PHE A 35 -17.21 17.62 9.13
N PRO A 36 -18.38 18.28 9.07
CA PRO A 36 -19.29 18.38 10.20
C PRO A 36 -19.75 17.00 10.66
N ALA A 37 -20.16 16.89 11.92
CA ALA A 37 -20.49 15.61 12.55
C ALA A 37 -21.48 14.73 11.75
N PRO A 38 -22.58 15.24 11.16
CA PRO A 38 -23.49 14.40 10.37
C PRO A 38 -22.83 13.76 9.16
N LEU A 39 -22.02 14.52 8.42
CA LEU A 39 -21.28 14.01 7.26
C LEU A 39 -20.25 12.97 7.68
N ARG A 40 -19.56 13.22 8.80
CA ARG A 40 -18.56 12.31 9.37
C ARG A 40 -19.17 10.98 9.79
N THR A 41 -20.31 11.00 10.47
CA THR A 41 -21.03 9.77 10.84
C THR A 41 -21.41 8.97 9.59
N GLN A 42 -21.95 9.64 8.58
CA GLN A 42 -22.30 9.00 7.31
C GLN A 42 -21.10 8.36 6.62
N THR A 43 -19.94 9.02 6.52
CA THR A 43 -18.76 8.45 5.87
C THR A 43 -18.13 7.33 6.69
N GLN A 44 -18.07 7.47 8.02
CA GLN A 44 -17.53 6.45 8.93
C GLN A 44 -18.31 5.14 8.91
N GLU A 45 -19.64 5.18 8.80
CA GLU A 45 -20.50 3.98 8.72
C GLU A 45 -20.21 3.11 7.50
N THR A 46 -19.66 3.70 6.43
CA THR A 46 -19.31 2.95 5.21
C THR A 46 -17.99 2.21 5.30
N ALA A 47 -17.21 2.44 6.36
CA ALA A 47 -15.84 1.94 6.44
C ALA A 47 -15.82 0.42 6.53
N LYS A 48 -14.92 -0.24 5.80
CA LYS A 48 -14.72 -1.69 5.82
C LYS A 48 -13.23 -2.02 5.81
N VAL A 49 -12.86 -3.16 6.40
CA VAL A 49 -11.52 -3.72 6.32
C VAL A 49 -11.61 -5.06 5.60
N PHE A 50 -11.17 -5.09 4.35
CA PHE A 50 -10.99 -6.33 3.60
C PHE A 50 -9.62 -6.92 3.94
N PHE A 51 -9.53 -8.21 4.24
CA PHE A 51 -8.25 -8.81 4.62
C PHE A 51 -8.12 -10.24 4.09
N ASN A 52 -6.90 -10.61 3.71
CA ASN A 52 -6.63 -11.97 3.24
C ASN A 52 -6.58 -12.93 4.45
N GLN A 53 -7.55 -13.84 4.51
CA GLN A 53 -7.73 -14.76 5.64
C GLN A 53 -6.52 -15.64 5.92
N ARG A 54 -5.69 -15.93 4.89
CA ARG A 54 -4.45 -16.71 5.03
C ARG A 54 -3.49 -16.08 6.05
N TYR A 55 -3.45 -14.75 6.10
CA TYR A 55 -2.52 -14.01 6.95
C TYR A 55 -3.10 -13.70 8.32
N PHE A 56 -4.43 -13.53 8.40
CA PHE A 56 -5.19 -13.18 9.60
C PHE A 56 -6.20 -14.27 9.95
N ASN A 57 -5.71 -15.40 10.46
CA ASN A 57 -6.54 -16.55 10.83
C ASN A 57 -6.78 -16.66 12.34
N ASP A 58 -6.25 -15.75 13.15
CA ASP A 58 -6.44 -15.71 14.59
C ASP A 58 -7.35 -14.54 15.00
N ASN A 59 -8.45 -14.89 15.66
CA ASN A 59 -9.46 -13.94 16.14
C ASN A 59 -9.09 -13.33 17.50
N ASN A 60 -8.07 -13.85 18.19
CA ASN A 60 -7.61 -13.28 19.46
C ASN A 60 -6.94 -11.91 19.21
N PRO A 61 -7.47 -10.79 19.74
CA PRO A 61 -6.92 -9.46 19.51
C PRO A 61 -5.47 -9.29 19.99
N GLN A 62 -4.98 -10.15 20.88
CA GLN A 62 -3.61 -10.09 21.39
C GLN A 62 -2.66 -11.07 20.71
N ALA A 63 -3.17 -12.03 19.93
CA ALA A 63 -2.32 -12.99 19.24
C ALA A 63 -1.49 -12.31 18.14
N PRO A 64 -0.24 -12.74 17.92
CA PRO A 64 0.55 -12.27 16.79
C PRO A 64 -0.23 -12.45 15.49
N PHE A 65 -0.08 -11.50 14.56
CA PHE A 65 -0.77 -11.53 13.26
C PHE A 65 -2.31 -11.45 13.33
N SER A 66 -2.90 -11.01 14.44
CA SER A 66 -4.33 -10.69 14.47
C SER A 66 -4.61 -9.39 13.70
N LEU A 67 -5.79 -9.31 13.07
CA LEU A 67 -6.20 -8.11 12.33
C LEU A 67 -6.28 -6.89 13.25
N TYR A 68 -6.76 -7.08 14.49
CA TYR A 68 -6.82 -6.03 15.50
C TYR A 68 -5.45 -5.39 15.75
N ARG A 69 -4.39 -6.20 15.90
CA ARG A 69 -3.03 -5.67 16.06
C ARG A 69 -2.57 -4.94 14.79
N ALA A 70 -2.82 -5.52 13.63
CA ALA A 70 -2.45 -4.91 12.35
C ALA A 70 -3.13 -3.56 12.08
N LEU A 71 -4.25 -3.27 12.74
CA LEU A 71 -4.95 -1.98 12.68
C LEU A 71 -4.53 -1.02 13.82
N SER A 72 -4.19 -1.54 15.00
CA SER A 72 -4.03 -0.71 16.22
C SER A 72 -2.59 -0.51 16.69
N LYS A 73 -1.64 -1.39 16.32
CA LYS A 73 -0.25 -1.39 16.80
C LYS A 73 0.72 -0.77 15.79
N ILE A 74 0.26 0.29 15.14
CA ILE A 74 1.00 1.04 14.13
C ILE A 74 1.29 2.45 14.65
N PRO A 75 2.43 3.08 14.32
CA PRO A 75 2.64 4.50 14.57
C PRO A 75 1.59 5.37 13.86
N ALA A 76 1.51 6.64 14.25
CA ALA A 76 0.63 7.59 13.58
C ALA A 76 1.23 8.10 12.27
N ILE A 77 2.55 8.34 12.27
CA ILE A 77 3.29 8.81 11.09
C ILE A 77 4.56 7.99 10.97
N ASN A 78 4.85 7.50 9.78
CA ASN A 78 6.09 6.80 9.46
C ASN A 78 6.64 7.31 8.13
N VAL A 79 7.90 7.75 8.12
CA VAL A 79 8.57 8.28 6.93
C VAL A 79 10.05 7.91 6.90
N SER A 80 10.66 8.02 5.72
CA SER A 80 12.10 7.83 5.53
C SER A 80 12.57 6.44 6.03
N GLY A 81 11.87 5.38 5.62
CA GLY A 81 12.21 4.01 6.01
C GLY A 81 12.36 3.81 7.50
N ASP A 82 11.35 4.16 8.31
CA ASP A 82 11.33 4.02 9.78
C ASP A 82 12.33 4.90 10.56
N ARG A 83 13.08 5.78 9.90
CA ARG A 83 14.07 6.65 10.58
C ARG A 83 13.46 7.90 11.22
N SER A 84 12.25 8.27 10.84
CA SER A 84 11.58 9.43 11.40
C SER A 84 10.07 9.24 11.38
N GLY A 85 9.40 9.76 12.39
CA GLY A 85 7.96 9.59 12.55
C GLY A 85 7.51 9.90 13.95
N PHE A 86 6.23 9.61 14.19
CA PHE A 86 5.57 9.84 15.46
C PHE A 86 4.73 8.63 15.83
N PHE A 87 4.85 8.21 17.09
CA PHE A 87 3.91 7.26 17.68
C PHE A 87 2.53 7.91 17.85
N GLN A 88 1.52 7.08 18.13
CA GLN A 88 0.12 7.55 18.21
C GLN A 88 -0.13 8.61 19.29
N ASN A 89 0.69 8.63 20.34
CA ASN A 89 0.67 9.60 21.43
C ASN A 89 1.41 10.91 21.11
N GLY A 90 1.96 11.04 19.90
CA GLY A 90 2.71 12.21 19.45
C GLY A 90 4.18 12.24 19.84
N THR A 91 4.71 11.21 20.52
CA THR A 91 6.15 11.17 20.81
C THR A 91 6.93 10.79 19.53
N PRO A 92 8.07 11.45 19.24
CA PRO A 92 8.87 11.13 18.08
C PRO A 92 9.51 9.74 18.23
N PHE A 93 9.87 9.14 17.09
CA PHE A 93 10.64 7.89 17.09
C PHE A 93 12.00 8.06 17.79
N PRO A 94 12.57 6.98 18.35
CA PRO A 94 13.94 6.97 18.85
C PRO A 94 14.96 7.25 17.73
N GLU A 95 16.14 7.72 18.09
CA GLU A 95 17.23 7.98 17.13
C GLU A 95 17.92 6.70 16.62
N ASP A 96 17.62 5.54 17.21
CA ASP A 96 18.17 4.24 16.81
C ASP A 96 17.61 3.81 15.43
N PRO A 97 18.44 3.74 14.37
CA PRO A 97 17.98 3.39 13.03
C PRO A 97 17.46 1.95 12.92
N ASP A 98 17.85 1.06 13.83
CA ASP A 98 17.42 -0.35 13.85
C ASP A 98 16.28 -0.60 14.83
N TYR A 99 15.71 0.45 15.44
CA TYR A 99 14.65 0.32 16.46
C TYR A 99 13.49 -0.58 15.98
N PHE A 100 12.97 -0.30 14.77
CA PHE A 100 11.87 -1.06 14.19
C PHE A 100 12.27 -2.45 13.67
N ALA A 101 13.53 -2.62 13.25
CA ALA A 101 14.06 -3.91 12.82
C ALA A 101 14.14 -4.92 13.98
N ASN A 102 14.31 -4.41 15.20
CA ASN A 102 14.53 -5.21 16.41
C ASN A 102 13.27 -5.40 17.27
N ILE A 103 12.09 -4.94 16.82
CA ILE A 103 10.84 -5.14 17.56
C ILE A 103 10.52 -6.64 17.65
N PRO A 104 10.40 -7.22 18.86
CA PRO A 104 10.12 -8.63 19.01
C PRO A 104 8.68 -8.95 18.59
N LEU A 105 8.46 -10.21 18.18
CA LEU A 105 7.13 -10.72 17.89
C LEU A 105 6.19 -10.48 19.08
N ALA A 106 4.95 -10.08 18.79
CA ALA A 106 3.93 -9.83 19.82
C ALA A 106 4.21 -8.63 20.74
N HIS A 107 5.05 -7.68 20.32
CA HIS A 107 5.32 -6.47 21.11
C HIS A 107 3.99 -5.76 21.51
N PRO A 108 3.87 -5.25 22.75
CA PRO A 108 2.61 -4.72 23.27
C PRO A 108 2.11 -3.46 22.54
N GLU A 109 3.02 -2.67 21.97
CA GLU A 109 2.70 -1.37 21.39
C GLU A 109 2.88 -1.32 19.86
N LEU A 110 3.68 -2.21 19.30
CA LEU A 110 4.11 -2.15 17.91
C LEU A 110 4.09 -3.55 17.28
N LEU A 111 4.13 -3.58 15.96
CA LEU A 111 4.27 -4.81 15.19
C LEU A 111 5.75 -5.13 14.95
N SER A 112 6.14 -6.39 15.14
CA SER A 112 7.44 -6.89 14.67
C SER A 112 7.59 -6.80 13.14
N PRO A 113 8.81 -6.86 12.57
CA PRO A 113 9.01 -6.91 11.12
C PRO A 113 8.12 -7.91 10.37
N VAL A 114 7.96 -9.12 10.90
CA VAL A 114 7.13 -10.16 10.27
C VAL A 114 5.63 -9.88 10.41
N GLU A 115 5.19 -9.32 11.54
CA GLU A 115 3.80 -8.88 11.70
C GLU A 115 3.47 -7.71 10.75
N ARG A 116 4.43 -6.80 10.53
CA ARG A 116 4.33 -5.72 9.56
C ARG A 116 4.09 -6.27 8.16
N LEU A 117 4.90 -7.22 7.69
CA LEU A 117 4.70 -7.87 6.39
C LEU A 117 3.27 -8.41 6.20
N SER A 118 2.72 -9.09 7.22
CA SER A 118 1.32 -9.55 7.18
C SER A 118 0.31 -8.40 7.28
N ALA A 119 0.61 -7.34 8.04
CA ALA A 119 -0.23 -6.15 8.16
C ALA A 119 -0.47 -5.44 6.83
N ALA A 120 0.36 -5.63 5.82
CA ALA A 120 0.14 -5.14 4.45
C ALA A 120 -0.97 -5.90 3.69
N LYS A 121 -1.38 -7.09 4.16
CA LYS A 121 -2.36 -7.97 3.50
C LYS A 121 -3.81 -7.63 3.82
N LYS A 122 -4.10 -6.33 3.93
CA LYS A 122 -5.43 -5.76 4.20
C LYS A 122 -5.65 -4.51 3.35
N ILE A 123 -6.91 -4.19 3.09
CA ILE A 123 -7.37 -2.96 2.44
C ILE A 123 -8.38 -2.30 3.37
N ILE A 124 -8.16 -1.02 3.68
CA ILE A 124 -9.15 -0.21 4.41
C ILE A 124 -9.93 0.59 3.37
N PHE A 125 -11.25 0.49 3.43
CA PHE A 125 -12.17 1.12 2.50
C PHE A 125 -13.09 2.08 3.22
N SER A 126 -13.47 3.18 2.57
CA SER A 126 -14.61 4.01 2.96
C SER A 126 -15.12 4.82 1.76
N ASN A 127 -16.40 5.15 1.77
CA ASN A 127 -16.96 6.19 0.91
C ASN A 127 -16.67 7.56 1.53
N SER A 128 -15.53 8.14 1.15
CA SER A 128 -15.06 9.41 1.71
C SER A 128 -15.53 10.60 0.88
N THR A 129 -15.71 11.74 1.53
CA THR A 129 -16.06 12.99 0.84
C THR A 129 -14.80 13.71 0.40
N VAL A 130 -14.69 14.02 -0.88
CA VAL A 130 -13.58 14.74 -1.51
C VAL A 130 -14.00 16.17 -1.82
N PHE A 131 -13.25 17.16 -1.35
CA PHE A 131 -13.54 18.58 -1.58
C PHE A 131 -12.47 19.30 -2.42
N ALA A 132 -11.35 18.63 -2.74
CA ALA A 132 -10.27 19.21 -3.51
C ALA A 132 -9.49 18.13 -4.28
N SER A 133 -8.71 18.54 -5.27
CA SER A 133 -7.69 17.73 -5.95
C SER A 133 -6.34 18.46 -5.96
N GLY A 134 -5.26 17.73 -6.23
CA GLY A 134 -3.90 18.27 -6.25
C GLY A 134 -3.41 18.72 -4.86
N GLY A 135 -2.41 19.59 -4.80
CA GLY A 135 -1.80 20.01 -3.53
C GLY A 135 -0.28 19.95 -3.50
N TYR A 136 0.36 19.71 -4.64
CA TYR A 136 1.81 19.84 -4.81
C TYR A 136 2.11 21.28 -5.23
N PRO A 137 2.57 22.18 -4.33
CA PRO A 137 2.53 23.63 -4.55
C PRO A 137 3.26 24.13 -5.80
N HIS A 138 4.22 23.35 -6.31
CA HIS A 138 5.04 23.71 -7.47
C HIS A 138 4.70 22.96 -8.76
N MET A 139 3.97 21.84 -8.70
CA MET A 139 3.71 20.98 -9.87
C MET A 139 2.22 20.75 -10.15
N ASN A 140 1.40 20.70 -9.11
CA ASN A 140 -0.04 20.47 -9.21
C ASN A 140 -0.73 21.22 -8.06
N PRO A 141 -1.02 22.53 -8.24
CA PRO A 141 -1.58 23.36 -7.19
C PRO A 141 -2.94 22.81 -6.74
N ARG A 142 -3.28 23.04 -5.48
CA ARG A 142 -4.54 22.58 -4.92
C ARG A 142 -5.72 23.28 -5.61
N TYR A 143 -6.66 22.50 -6.14
CA TYR A 143 -7.91 22.99 -6.71
C TYR A 143 -9.08 22.59 -5.82
N LEU A 144 -9.80 23.57 -5.28
CA LEU A 144 -11.02 23.32 -4.52
C LEU A 144 -12.16 22.97 -5.48
N LYS A 145 -12.86 21.88 -5.22
CA LYS A 145 -14.05 21.50 -5.97
C LYS A 145 -15.20 22.42 -5.58
N LYS A 146 -16.00 22.82 -6.58
CA LYS A 146 -17.20 23.64 -6.36
C LYS A 146 -18.23 22.89 -5.51
N GLU A 147 -18.39 21.60 -5.80
CA GLU A 147 -19.26 20.68 -5.07
C GLU A 147 -18.41 19.48 -4.63
N PRO A 148 -18.24 19.27 -3.31
CA PRO A 148 -17.66 18.04 -2.81
C PRO A 148 -18.50 16.84 -3.25
N HIS A 149 -17.85 15.71 -3.52
CA HIS A 149 -18.53 14.47 -3.89
C HIS A 149 -17.91 13.27 -3.18
N THR A 150 -18.66 12.19 -3.13
CA THR A 150 -18.22 10.93 -2.55
C THR A 150 -17.31 10.17 -3.51
N VAL A 151 -16.21 9.64 -2.99
CA VAL A 151 -15.29 8.75 -3.70
C VAL A 151 -15.05 7.52 -2.84
N GLY A 152 -15.12 6.33 -3.43
CA GLY A 152 -14.65 5.11 -2.77
C GLY A 152 -13.13 5.12 -2.66
N ILE A 153 -12.57 5.25 -1.45
CA ILE A 153 -11.12 5.26 -1.25
C ILE A 153 -10.69 3.92 -0.69
N PHE A 154 -9.83 3.22 -1.42
CA PHE A 154 -9.24 1.94 -1.02
C PHE A 154 -7.78 2.17 -0.62
N SER A 155 -7.50 2.18 0.69
CA SER A 155 -6.14 2.23 1.22
C SER A 155 -5.49 0.86 1.10
N LEU A 156 -4.64 0.72 0.09
CA LEU A 156 -3.86 -0.47 -0.19
C LEU A 156 -2.39 -0.18 0.05
N ALA A 157 -1.74 -1.03 0.84
CA ALA A 157 -0.31 -0.92 1.07
C ALA A 157 0.48 -1.57 -0.07
N GLY A 158 1.51 -0.86 -0.55
CA GLY A 158 2.48 -1.45 -1.47
C GLY A 158 3.68 -2.08 -0.75
N ALA A 159 4.46 -2.87 -1.49
CA ALA A 159 5.70 -3.42 -0.97
C ALA A 159 6.73 -2.32 -0.67
N SER A 160 7.36 -2.39 0.51
CA SER A 160 8.41 -1.47 0.96
C SER A 160 9.80 -2.12 0.91
N PHE A 161 10.65 -1.60 0.02
CA PHE A 161 12.02 -2.04 -0.25
C PHE A 161 13.09 -1.12 0.35
N GLU A 162 12.70 0.03 0.90
CA GLU A 162 13.62 0.94 1.60
C GLU A 162 14.16 0.34 2.89
N ASN A 163 13.36 -0.47 3.58
CA ASN A 163 13.76 -1.23 4.75
C ASN A 163 14.20 -2.65 4.36
N SER A 164 15.45 -3.01 4.66
CA SER A 164 15.98 -4.34 4.34
C SER A 164 15.29 -5.50 5.06
N TYR A 165 14.63 -5.23 6.18
CA TYR A 165 13.92 -6.22 7.02
C TYR A 165 12.42 -6.35 6.69
N LEU A 166 11.91 -5.60 5.70
CA LEU A 166 10.53 -5.69 5.22
C LEU A 166 10.50 -6.45 3.88
N HIS A 167 9.88 -5.90 2.83
CA HIS A 167 9.66 -6.65 1.58
C HIS A 167 10.95 -6.93 0.82
N TYR A 168 12.02 -6.16 1.08
CA TYR A 168 13.37 -6.52 0.66
C TYR A 168 13.74 -7.94 1.13
N SER A 169 13.49 -8.27 2.41
CA SER A 169 13.83 -9.57 2.97
C SER A 169 13.10 -10.74 2.31
N LEU A 170 11.94 -10.49 1.70
CA LEU A 170 11.13 -11.49 0.99
C LEU A 170 11.50 -11.62 -0.49
N PHE A 171 11.81 -10.52 -1.17
CA PHE A 171 11.90 -10.52 -2.64
C PHE A 171 13.30 -10.24 -3.18
N MET A 172 14.30 -10.07 -2.31
CA MET A 172 15.69 -9.83 -2.72
C MET A 172 16.60 -10.89 -2.13
N LEU A 173 17.39 -11.55 -2.97
CA LEU A 173 18.48 -12.42 -2.54
C LEU A 173 19.82 -11.74 -2.81
N ASP A 174 20.69 -11.75 -1.81
CA ASP A 174 22.04 -11.22 -1.89
C ASP A 174 22.96 -11.96 -0.89
N PRO A 175 24.28 -11.73 -0.87
CA PRO A 175 25.17 -12.45 0.06
C PRO A 175 24.86 -12.27 1.56
N ILE A 176 24.16 -11.21 1.94
CA ILE A 176 23.69 -10.90 3.30
C ILE A 176 22.29 -11.47 3.52
N ASN A 177 21.33 -11.19 2.63
CA ASN A 177 20.01 -11.82 2.61
C ASN A 177 20.05 -13.11 1.78
N SER A 178 20.83 -14.08 2.25
CA SER A 178 21.22 -15.25 1.46
C SER A 178 20.14 -16.32 1.34
N LYS A 179 19.15 -16.29 2.23
CA LYS A 179 18.04 -17.24 2.23
C LYS A 179 16.76 -16.57 2.69
N ILE A 180 15.65 -16.88 2.03
CA ILE A 180 14.31 -16.50 2.47
C ILE A 180 13.75 -17.62 3.33
N ASP A 181 13.45 -17.30 4.59
CA ASP A 181 12.85 -18.20 5.56
C ASP A 181 11.67 -17.51 6.24
N ASN A 182 10.53 -17.52 5.56
CA ASN A 182 9.29 -16.95 6.09
C ASN A 182 8.08 -17.85 5.76
N PRO A 183 7.67 -18.72 6.70
CA PRO A 183 6.58 -19.67 6.46
C PRO A 183 5.22 -19.05 6.15
N ARG A 184 4.98 -17.77 6.44
CA ARG A 184 3.70 -17.10 6.09
C ARG A 184 3.63 -16.68 4.62
N PHE A 185 4.76 -16.70 3.92
CA PHE A 185 4.89 -16.25 2.53
C PHE A 185 5.51 -17.34 1.64
N ASP A 186 5.70 -18.55 2.14
CA ASP A 186 6.37 -19.65 1.44
C ASP A 186 5.70 -20.02 0.11
N HIS A 187 4.36 -19.94 0.06
CA HIS A 187 3.55 -20.20 -1.12
C HIS A 187 3.86 -19.27 -2.30
N LEU A 188 4.44 -18.08 -2.04
CA LEU A 188 4.88 -17.18 -3.11
C LEU A 188 6.12 -17.69 -3.86
N PHE A 189 6.79 -18.70 -3.31
CA PHE A 189 8.09 -19.17 -3.79
C PHE A 189 8.04 -20.59 -4.36
N GLU A 190 6.87 -21.20 -4.52
CA GLU A 190 6.72 -22.60 -5.00
C GLU A 190 7.47 -22.88 -6.32
N SER A 191 7.71 -21.85 -7.15
CA SER A 191 8.45 -21.95 -8.42
C SER A 191 9.71 -21.09 -8.48
N SER A 192 10.18 -20.55 -7.36
CA SER A 192 11.34 -19.64 -7.30
C SER A 192 12.39 -20.13 -6.31
N PRO A 193 13.69 -20.00 -6.62
CA PRO A 193 14.75 -20.32 -5.66
C PRO A 193 14.68 -19.37 -4.47
N THR A 194 14.83 -19.91 -3.26
CA THR A 194 14.86 -19.15 -2.00
C THR A 194 16.26 -19.03 -1.40
N ASP A 195 17.28 -19.62 -2.04
CA ASP A 195 18.70 -19.50 -1.69
C ASP A 195 19.47 -18.70 -2.75
N PHE A 196 20.37 -17.82 -2.31
CA PHE A 196 21.12 -16.93 -3.18
C PHE A 196 22.04 -17.67 -4.16
N ASN A 197 22.71 -18.74 -3.74
CA ASN A 197 23.61 -19.48 -4.62
C ASN A 197 22.83 -20.28 -5.68
N GLU A 198 21.68 -20.83 -5.29
CA GLU A 198 20.75 -21.48 -6.21
C GLU A 198 20.21 -20.48 -7.24
N ALA A 199 19.72 -19.32 -6.78
CA ALA A 199 19.22 -18.25 -7.65
C ALA A 199 20.31 -17.73 -8.60
N HIS A 200 21.53 -17.52 -8.09
CA HIS A 200 22.67 -17.08 -8.88
C HIS A 200 23.03 -18.08 -9.97
N THR A 201 22.95 -19.37 -9.68
CA THR A 201 23.18 -20.46 -10.63
C THR A 201 22.07 -20.53 -11.69
N SER A 202 20.81 -20.40 -11.25
CA SER A 202 19.61 -20.47 -12.10
C SER A 202 19.51 -19.31 -13.11
N LEU A 203 20.04 -18.12 -12.77
CA LEU A 203 20.16 -16.99 -13.71
C LEU A 203 21.13 -17.26 -14.87
N GLY A 204 22.12 -18.12 -14.64
CA GLY A 204 23.19 -18.37 -15.60
C GLY A 204 23.98 -17.11 -15.98
N PRO A 205 24.71 -17.17 -17.11
CA PRO A 205 25.59 -16.11 -17.54
C PRO A 205 24.90 -14.96 -18.29
N TYR A 206 23.61 -15.06 -18.63
CA TYR A 206 22.90 -14.08 -19.44
C TYR A 206 21.63 -13.52 -18.78
N ASP A 207 21.38 -13.85 -17.51
CA ASP A 207 20.16 -13.44 -16.80
C ASP A 207 18.87 -13.86 -17.54
N SER A 208 18.87 -15.02 -18.18
CA SER A 208 17.78 -15.46 -19.07
C SER A 208 16.62 -16.15 -18.34
N ASN A 209 16.52 -15.97 -17.02
CA ASN A 209 15.48 -16.61 -16.21
C ASN A 209 14.22 -15.74 -16.17
N ALA A 210 13.05 -16.34 -16.39
CA ALA A 210 11.78 -15.60 -16.38
C ALA A 210 11.28 -15.26 -14.97
N PHE A 211 11.76 -15.96 -13.94
CA PHE A 211 11.25 -15.87 -12.57
C PHE A 211 12.06 -14.97 -11.65
N ILE A 212 13.32 -14.71 -12.00
CA ILE A 212 14.25 -13.93 -11.20
C ILE A 212 15.13 -13.06 -12.09
N THR A 213 15.61 -11.92 -11.60
CA THR A 213 16.47 -11.01 -12.36
C THR A 213 17.51 -10.31 -11.49
N ARG A 214 18.68 -9.96 -12.04
CA ARG A 214 19.65 -9.11 -11.33
C ARG A 214 19.28 -7.65 -11.52
N ILE A 215 19.33 -6.88 -10.43
CA ILE A 215 18.99 -5.45 -10.48
C ILE A 215 20.13 -4.70 -11.18
N ARG A 216 19.76 -3.85 -12.15
CA ARG A 216 20.69 -3.02 -12.92
C ARG A 216 20.59 -1.56 -12.51
N THR A 217 21.72 -0.88 -12.40
CA THR A 217 21.84 0.56 -12.14
C THR A 217 22.36 1.27 -13.40
N GLY A 218 21.81 0.90 -14.56
CA GLY A 218 22.35 1.20 -15.89
C GLY A 218 23.06 -0.03 -16.46
N LEU A 219 24.30 0.13 -16.95
CA LEU A 219 25.13 -1.01 -17.35
C LEU A 219 25.60 -1.87 -16.15
N PRO A 220 25.98 -1.29 -14.99
CA PRO A 220 26.37 -2.07 -13.81
C PRO A 220 25.18 -2.76 -13.12
N LEU A 221 25.51 -3.68 -12.21
CA LEU A 221 24.58 -4.36 -11.32
C LEU A 221 24.58 -3.67 -9.95
N LEU A 222 23.41 -3.61 -9.31
CA LEU A 222 23.33 -3.32 -7.89
C LEU A 222 23.91 -4.49 -7.11
N SER A 223 24.85 -4.21 -6.21
CA SER A 223 25.51 -5.21 -5.36
C SER A 223 25.49 -4.80 -3.90
N ARG A 224 25.57 -5.78 -2.99
CA ARG A 224 25.63 -5.57 -1.54
C ARG A 224 26.80 -6.33 -0.92
N SER A 225 27.56 -5.68 -0.03
CA SER A 225 28.72 -6.30 0.65
C SER A 225 28.61 -6.33 2.17
N ALA A 226 27.70 -5.58 2.74
CA ALA A 226 27.38 -5.53 4.17
C ALA A 226 25.94 -4.99 4.32
N PRO A 227 25.31 -5.08 5.51
CA PRO A 227 23.93 -4.64 5.72
C PRO A 227 23.58 -3.29 5.07
N ASP A 228 24.35 -2.23 5.28
CA ASP A 228 24.04 -0.90 4.70
C ASP A 228 24.93 -0.50 3.52
N LYS A 229 25.67 -1.44 2.95
CA LYS A 229 26.67 -1.16 1.90
C LYS A 229 26.22 -1.71 0.56
N PHE A 230 25.44 -0.88 -0.14
CA PHE A 230 25.03 -1.07 -1.52
C PHE A 230 25.92 -0.27 -2.48
N TYR A 231 26.32 -0.87 -3.60
CA TYR A 231 27.21 -0.25 -4.59
C TYR A 231 26.93 -0.79 -6.00
N SER A 232 27.34 -0.04 -7.01
CA SER A 232 27.27 -0.48 -8.40
C SER A 232 28.53 -1.25 -8.78
N ALA A 233 28.39 -2.43 -9.37
CA ALA A 233 29.52 -3.26 -9.82
C ALA A 233 29.19 -4.06 -11.08
N PHE A 234 30.21 -4.38 -11.87
CA PHE A 234 30.07 -5.29 -13.03
C PHE A 234 30.17 -6.77 -12.63
N SER A 235 30.66 -7.05 -11.42
CA SER A 235 30.74 -8.41 -10.90
C SER A 235 29.36 -8.91 -10.48
N ARG A 236 29.08 -10.18 -10.78
CA ARG A 236 27.83 -10.86 -10.40
C ARG A 236 27.86 -11.47 -9.01
N ARG A 237 29.06 -11.61 -8.42
CA ARG A 237 29.28 -12.34 -7.16
C ARG A 237 28.40 -11.84 -6.02
N ASN A 238 28.20 -10.52 -5.96
CA ASN A 238 27.47 -9.84 -4.90
C ASN A 238 26.21 -9.13 -5.41
N ALA A 239 25.81 -9.43 -6.65
CA ALA A 239 24.70 -8.74 -7.29
C ALA A 239 23.38 -9.12 -6.63
N VAL A 240 22.55 -8.12 -6.34
CA VAL A 240 21.22 -8.32 -5.77
C VAL A 240 20.31 -8.95 -6.82
N ILE A 241 19.65 -10.04 -6.45
CA ILE A 241 18.71 -10.78 -7.28
C ILE A 241 17.29 -10.48 -6.80
N PHE A 242 16.46 -9.93 -7.69
CA PHE A 242 15.05 -9.71 -7.46
C PHE A 242 14.24 -10.96 -7.86
N LEU A 243 13.39 -11.42 -6.96
CA LEU A 243 12.48 -12.55 -7.17
C LEU A 243 11.19 -12.10 -7.84
N SER A 244 11.27 -11.79 -9.14
CA SER A 244 10.19 -11.19 -9.91
C SER A 244 8.90 -12.01 -9.93
N GLN A 245 8.98 -13.35 -9.97
CA GLN A 245 7.78 -14.21 -9.95
C GLN A 245 7.08 -14.19 -8.58
N ALA A 246 7.84 -14.28 -7.48
CA ALA A 246 7.27 -14.22 -6.14
C ALA A 246 6.62 -12.86 -5.86
N TYR A 247 7.27 -11.78 -6.29
CA TYR A 247 6.68 -10.44 -6.24
C TYR A 247 5.41 -10.34 -7.10
N TYR A 248 5.39 -10.93 -8.29
CA TYR A 248 4.22 -10.94 -9.15
C TYR A 248 3.04 -11.69 -8.52
N GLN A 249 3.27 -12.84 -7.90
CA GLN A 249 2.25 -13.57 -7.15
C GLN A 249 1.73 -12.75 -5.96
N HIS A 250 2.62 -12.06 -5.24
CA HIS A 250 2.22 -11.14 -4.17
C HIS A 250 1.30 -10.01 -4.68
N GLN A 251 1.60 -9.43 -5.84
CA GLN A 251 0.73 -8.43 -6.48
C GLN A 251 -0.62 -9.01 -6.90
N LEU A 252 -0.64 -10.22 -7.46
CA LEU A 252 -1.89 -10.90 -7.83
C LEU A 252 -2.81 -11.13 -6.62
N GLU A 253 -2.27 -11.50 -5.46
CA GLU A 253 -3.05 -11.62 -4.23
C GLU A 253 -3.67 -10.28 -3.81
N ASP A 254 -2.85 -9.23 -3.70
CA ASP A 254 -3.31 -7.93 -3.18
C ASP A 254 -4.31 -7.27 -4.13
N LEU A 255 -4.06 -7.37 -5.45
CA LEU A 255 -4.93 -6.80 -6.47
C LEU A 255 -6.20 -7.60 -6.71
N SER A 256 -6.17 -8.93 -6.52
CA SER A 256 -7.38 -9.75 -6.56
C SER A 256 -8.33 -9.35 -5.44
N MET A 257 -7.81 -9.19 -4.21
CA MET A 257 -8.58 -8.69 -3.07
C MET A 257 -9.14 -7.28 -3.33
N LEU A 258 -8.33 -6.38 -3.91
CA LEU A 258 -8.77 -5.04 -4.28
C LEU A 258 -9.91 -5.06 -5.29
N LEU A 259 -9.76 -5.75 -6.42
CA LEU A 259 -10.75 -5.79 -7.48
C LEU A 259 -12.07 -6.40 -6.98
N THR A 260 -12.00 -7.45 -6.16
CA THR A 260 -13.21 -8.02 -5.53
C THR A 260 -13.87 -7.01 -4.58
N ALA A 261 -13.10 -6.26 -3.79
CA ALA A 261 -13.62 -5.23 -2.91
C ALA A 261 -14.27 -4.05 -3.69
N VAL A 262 -13.64 -3.61 -4.78
CA VAL A 262 -14.16 -2.57 -5.68
C VAL A 262 -15.46 -3.04 -6.34
N ASN A 263 -15.48 -4.25 -6.88
CA ASN A 263 -16.67 -4.84 -7.49
C ASN A 263 -17.83 -4.91 -6.48
N LYS A 264 -17.56 -5.28 -5.23
CA LYS A 264 -18.58 -5.31 -4.17
C LYS A 264 -19.09 -3.92 -3.81
N ALA A 265 -18.20 -2.94 -3.65
CA ALA A 265 -18.60 -1.57 -3.32
C ALA A 265 -19.43 -0.93 -4.44
N ALA A 266 -19.07 -1.20 -5.69
CA ALA A 266 -19.80 -0.73 -6.87
C ALA A 266 -21.19 -1.38 -7.01
N GLU A 267 -21.29 -2.69 -6.72
CA GLU A 267 -22.58 -3.39 -6.61
C GLU A 267 -23.48 -2.73 -5.55
N GLU A 268 -22.95 -2.48 -4.35
CA GLU A 268 -23.69 -1.83 -3.26
C GLU A 268 -24.10 -0.38 -3.61
N ALA A 269 -23.29 0.32 -4.40
CA ALA A 269 -23.60 1.65 -4.90
C ALA A 269 -24.60 1.65 -6.08
N GLY A 270 -24.85 0.48 -6.70
CA GLY A 270 -25.74 0.34 -7.86
C GLY A 270 -25.22 1.03 -9.13
N LYS A 271 -23.91 1.28 -9.23
CA LYS A 271 -23.26 1.90 -10.40
C LYS A 271 -21.96 1.18 -10.75
N PRO A 272 -21.62 1.03 -12.04
CA PRO A 272 -20.34 0.46 -12.43
C PRO A 272 -19.17 1.33 -11.95
N ALA A 273 -18.07 0.71 -11.55
CA ALA A 273 -16.90 1.39 -11.03
C ALA A 273 -16.04 2.01 -12.13
N LEU A 274 -15.53 3.20 -11.85
CA LEU A 274 -14.32 3.74 -12.45
C LEU A 274 -13.27 3.82 -11.34
N LEU A 275 -12.28 2.93 -11.40
CA LEU A 275 -11.18 2.86 -10.44
C LEU A 275 -9.96 3.61 -10.96
N LYS A 276 -9.44 4.57 -10.19
CA LYS A 276 -8.09 5.11 -10.38
C LYS A 276 -7.06 4.28 -9.62
N ALA A 277 -6.31 3.47 -10.35
CA ALA A 277 -5.31 2.54 -9.83
C ALA A 277 -3.92 3.18 -9.73
N THR A 278 -3.74 4.06 -8.74
CA THR A 278 -2.43 4.65 -8.43
C THR A 278 -1.39 3.56 -8.11
N ALA A 279 -0.16 3.72 -8.62
CA ALA A 279 0.94 2.80 -8.39
C ALA A 279 1.36 2.74 -6.91
N VAL A 280 0.89 1.71 -6.18
CA VAL A 280 1.16 1.54 -4.74
C VAL A 280 2.57 0.99 -4.48
N GLY A 281 3.27 1.53 -3.48
CA GLY A 281 4.64 1.11 -3.14
C GLY A 281 5.71 1.52 -4.13
N MET A 282 5.36 2.37 -5.11
CA MET A 282 6.21 2.74 -6.24
C MET A 282 6.75 4.17 -6.18
N GLY A 283 6.62 4.82 -5.02
CA GLY A 283 7.26 6.10 -4.70
C GLY A 283 8.53 5.87 -3.88
N PHE A 284 8.59 6.42 -2.66
CA PHE A 284 9.73 6.22 -1.74
C PHE A 284 10.00 4.75 -1.42
N PHE A 285 8.94 3.94 -1.31
CA PHE A 285 9.02 2.51 -1.00
C PHE A 285 9.75 1.66 -2.06
N ALA A 286 9.88 2.15 -3.29
CA ALA A 286 10.64 1.47 -4.35
C ALA A 286 12.15 1.76 -4.31
N LYS A 287 12.66 2.45 -3.29
CA LYS A 287 14.08 2.80 -3.20
C LYS A 287 14.83 1.82 -2.33
N VAL A 288 15.63 0.94 -2.92
CA VAL A 288 16.53 0.06 -2.15
C VAL A 288 17.57 0.90 -1.42
N ASN A 289 17.62 0.74 -0.09
CA ASN A 289 18.48 1.53 0.81
C ASN A 289 18.33 3.05 0.58
N GLU A 290 17.10 3.51 0.34
CA GLU A 290 16.71 4.91 0.06
C GLU A 290 17.38 5.55 -1.18
N THR A 291 18.19 4.80 -1.91
CA THR A 291 19.09 5.34 -2.93
C THR A 291 18.75 4.82 -4.33
N TYR A 292 18.57 3.51 -4.47
CA TYR A 292 18.46 2.86 -5.78
C TYR A 292 17.00 2.60 -6.12
N ASP A 293 16.49 3.33 -7.11
CA ASP A 293 15.11 3.21 -7.55
C ASP A 293 14.90 1.94 -8.40
N ILE A 294 13.99 1.08 -7.94
CA ILE A 294 13.59 -0.15 -8.63
C ILE A 294 12.15 -0.09 -9.16
N GLN A 295 11.50 1.08 -9.18
CA GLN A 295 10.14 1.27 -9.71
C GLN A 295 9.98 0.65 -11.11
N HIS A 296 11.00 0.81 -11.96
CA HIS A 296 11.04 0.26 -13.31
C HIS A 296 10.91 -1.27 -13.37
N LEU A 297 11.26 -1.99 -12.30
CA LEU A 297 11.05 -3.43 -12.16
C LEU A 297 9.64 -3.73 -11.62
N LEU A 298 9.14 -2.92 -10.69
CA LEU A 298 7.89 -3.16 -9.98
C LEU A 298 6.65 -2.85 -10.83
N PHE A 299 6.61 -1.68 -11.47
CA PHE A 299 5.44 -1.19 -12.20
C PHE A 299 4.96 -2.13 -13.32
N PRO A 300 5.84 -2.74 -14.13
CA PRO A 300 5.40 -3.73 -15.11
C PRO A 300 4.65 -4.92 -14.52
N HIS A 301 5.00 -5.37 -13.31
CA HIS A 301 4.30 -6.47 -12.63
C HIS A 301 2.92 -6.03 -12.13
N PHE A 302 2.79 -4.81 -11.63
CA PHE A 302 1.51 -4.24 -11.22
C PHE A 302 0.52 -4.13 -12.39
N ILE A 303 0.94 -3.59 -13.54
CA ILE A 303 0.08 -3.51 -14.73
C ILE A 303 -0.30 -4.90 -15.27
N ARG A 304 0.66 -5.83 -15.34
CA ARG A 304 0.39 -7.21 -15.76
C ARG A 304 -0.59 -7.92 -14.84
N ALA A 305 -0.53 -7.67 -13.54
CA ALA A 305 -1.42 -8.30 -12.58
C ALA A 305 -2.86 -7.82 -12.76
N PHE A 306 -3.09 -6.50 -12.94
CA PHE A 306 -4.41 -6.00 -13.32
C PHE A 306 -4.91 -6.63 -14.62
N LYS A 307 -4.10 -6.61 -15.69
CA LYS A 307 -4.45 -7.20 -16.99
C LYS A 307 -4.87 -8.66 -16.84
N GLN A 308 -4.02 -9.47 -16.19
CA GLN A 308 -4.30 -10.88 -15.98
C GLN A 308 -5.61 -11.08 -15.20
N LEU A 309 -5.78 -10.39 -14.07
CA LEU A 309 -6.96 -10.58 -13.22
C LEU A 309 -8.26 -10.22 -13.93
N VAL A 310 -8.31 -9.11 -14.68
CA VAL A 310 -9.53 -8.73 -15.41
C VAL A 310 -9.81 -9.62 -16.63
N GLU A 311 -8.78 -10.25 -17.20
CA GLU A 311 -8.93 -11.22 -18.30
C GLU A 311 -9.35 -12.61 -17.80
N THR A 312 -8.92 -13.01 -16.59
CA THR A 312 -9.16 -14.36 -16.05
C THR A 312 -10.37 -14.45 -15.13
N ASN A 313 -10.70 -13.37 -14.42
CA ASN A 313 -11.80 -13.33 -13.46
C ASN A 313 -12.95 -12.45 -13.96
N SER A 314 -14.12 -12.58 -13.34
CA SER A 314 -15.29 -11.77 -13.68
C SER A 314 -15.53 -10.66 -12.66
N TYR A 315 -15.51 -9.41 -13.11
CA TYR A 315 -15.79 -8.22 -12.30
C TYR A 315 -16.93 -7.40 -12.96
N PRO A 316 -18.19 -7.87 -12.91
CA PRO A 316 -19.30 -7.29 -13.67
C PRO A 316 -19.66 -5.86 -13.28
N TRP A 317 -19.23 -5.41 -12.10
CA TRP A 317 -19.48 -4.06 -11.61
C TRP A 317 -18.28 -3.13 -11.79
N ILE A 318 -17.23 -3.53 -12.49
CA ILE A 318 -16.10 -2.66 -12.83
C ILE A 318 -16.15 -2.39 -14.33
N ALA A 319 -16.35 -1.14 -14.72
CA ALA A 319 -16.32 -0.76 -16.13
C ALA A 319 -14.92 -0.32 -16.57
N LYS A 320 -14.21 0.39 -15.71
CA LYS A 320 -13.02 1.15 -16.07
C LYS A 320 -11.96 1.11 -14.98
N ILE A 321 -10.70 0.95 -15.38
CA ILE A 321 -9.52 1.15 -14.54
C ILE A 321 -8.59 2.14 -15.23
N GLU A 322 -8.51 3.34 -14.66
CA GLU A 322 -7.55 4.37 -15.05
C GLU A 322 -6.25 4.20 -14.24
N PHE A 323 -5.11 4.25 -14.92
CA PHE A 323 -3.79 4.35 -14.29
C PHE A 323 -3.30 5.80 -14.35
N PRO A 324 -3.28 6.54 -13.23
CA PRO A 324 -2.67 7.86 -13.18
C PRO A 324 -1.16 7.75 -13.42
N ILE A 325 -0.66 8.41 -14.46
CA ILE A 325 0.77 8.36 -14.84
C ILE A 325 1.39 9.75 -14.75
N PHE A 326 2.55 9.81 -14.09
CA PHE A 326 3.22 11.05 -13.72
C PHE A 326 4.54 11.28 -14.47
N ASP A 327 5.00 10.31 -15.27
CA ASP A 327 6.21 10.42 -16.09
C ASP A 327 6.14 9.58 -17.38
N GLU A 328 7.03 9.90 -18.33
CA GLU A 328 7.10 9.28 -19.65
C GLU A 328 7.52 7.80 -19.59
N GLN A 329 8.35 7.40 -18.61
CA GLN A 329 8.83 6.03 -18.50
C GLN A 329 7.69 5.08 -18.13
N LEU A 330 6.87 5.45 -17.14
CA LEU A 330 5.68 4.70 -16.78
C LEU A 330 4.69 4.62 -17.95
N GLN A 331 4.56 5.71 -18.73
CA GLN A 331 3.71 5.72 -19.92
C GLN A 331 4.17 4.70 -20.97
N LEU A 332 5.47 4.66 -21.26
CA LEU A 332 6.05 3.69 -22.20
C LEU A 332 5.88 2.26 -21.70
N GLN A 333 6.06 2.01 -20.40
CA GLN A 333 5.85 0.69 -19.80
C GLN A 333 4.38 0.25 -19.88
N PHE A 334 3.44 1.15 -19.60
CA PHE A 334 2.00 0.88 -19.73
C PHE A 334 1.65 0.50 -21.17
N ASN A 335 2.01 1.34 -22.14
CA ASN A 335 1.73 1.11 -23.56
C ASN A 335 2.34 -0.19 -24.10
N ALA A 336 3.49 -0.61 -23.57
CA ALA A 336 4.14 -1.86 -23.96
C ALA A 336 3.42 -3.11 -23.42
N ILE A 337 2.61 -2.98 -22.37
CA ILE A 337 1.90 -4.10 -21.71
C ILE A 337 0.42 -4.14 -22.12
N ILE A 338 -0.22 -2.96 -22.16
CA ILE A 338 -1.59 -2.75 -22.63
C ILE A 338 -1.51 -2.32 -24.09
N ASP A 339 -1.20 -3.28 -24.96
CA ASP A 339 -1.05 -3.10 -26.40
C ASP A 339 -2.38 -3.23 -27.17
N LYS A 340 -3.42 -3.72 -26.49
CA LYS A 340 -4.77 -3.94 -27.02
C LYS A 340 -5.82 -3.58 -25.98
N PRO A 341 -7.02 -3.16 -26.41
CA PRO A 341 -8.16 -3.02 -25.50
C PRO A 341 -8.42 -4.33 -24.77
N VAL A 342 -8.70 -4.21 -23.47
CA VAL A 342 -9.11 -5.32 -22.60
C VAL A 342 -10.61 -5.15 -22.36
N GLU A 343 -11.37 -6.23 -22.53
CA GLU A 343 -12.82 -6.25 -22.39
C GLU A 343 -13.20 -7.36 -21.38
N PRO A 344 -14.27 -7.18 -20.57
CA PRO A 344 -15.20 -6.05 -20.57
C PRO A 344 -14.73 -4.84 -19.74
N VAL A 345 -13.57 -4.95 -19.07
CA VAL A 345 -13.03 -3.88 -18.22
C VAL A 345 -11.99 -3.07 -18.99
N GLU A 346 -12.31 -1.82 -19.30
CA GLU A 346 -11.40 -0.93 -20.02
C GLU A 346 -10.21 -0.53 -19.12
N LEU A 347 -9.00 -0.90 -19.52
CA LEU A 347 -7.75 -0.47 -18.90
C LEU A 347 -7.11 0.66 -19.71
N TYR A 348 -6.90 1.82 -19.11
CA TYR A 348 -6.28 2.96 -19.79
C TYR A 348 -5.45 3.82 -18.83
N GLN A 349 -4.60 4.68 -19.38
CA GLN A 349 -3.77 5.61 -18.61
C GLN A 349 -4.25 7.05 -18.80
N ASN A 350 -4.00 7.90 -17.81
CA ASN A 350 -4.23 9.34 -17.92
C ASN A 350 -3.25 10.14 -17.06
N ALA A 351 -2.87 11.33 -17.53
CA ALA A 351 -1.95 12.22 -16.83
C ALA A 351 -2.71 13.26 -16.00
N ARG A 352 -3.46 12.79 -14.99
CA ARG A 352 -4.24 13.65 -14.08
C ARG A 352 -4.19 13.15 -12.63
N ASP A 353 -4.58 14.03 -11.71
CA ASP A 353 -4.56 13.76 -10.27
C ASP A 353 -5.50 12.61 -9.87
N VAL A 354 -5.14 11.90 -8.80
CA VAL A 354 -5.89 10.73 -8.29
C VAL A 354 -7.29 11.11 -7.82
N LEU A 355 -7.51 12.34 -7.34
CA LEU A 355 -8.83 12.82 -6.91
C LEU A 355 -9.53 13.70 -7.96
N ASP A 356 -8.99 13.75 -9.18
CA ASP A 356 -9.56 14.54 -10.28
C ASP A 356 -10.48 13.71 -11.18
N PHE A 357 -11.76 13.71 -10.84
CA PHE A 357 -12.86 13.16 -11.65
C PHE A 357 -13.66 14.29 -12.28
N SER A 358 -14.06 14.10 -13.54
CA SER A 358 -15.01 14.97 -14.22
C SER A 358 -16.44 14.76 -13.69
N ASN A 359 -17.31 15.75 -13.89
CA ASN A 359 -18.71 15.64 -13.47
C ASN A 359 -19.44 14.48 -14.16
N GLU A 360 -19.15 14.24 -15.44
CA GLU A 360 -19.71 13.12 -16.20
C GLU A 360 -19.32 11.78 -15.58
N GLU A 361 -18.07 11.65 -15.11
CA GLU A 361 -17.62 10.42 -14.45
C GLU A 361 -18.31 10.20 -13.10
N VAL A 362 -18.47 11.27 -12.31
CA VAL A 362 -19.18 11.21 -11.02
C VAL A 362 -20.67 10.87 -11.21
N GLU A 363 -21.28 11.33 -12.30
CA GLU A 363 -22.67 11.05 -12.63
C GLU A 363 -22.86 9.60 -13.09
N ASN A 364 -22.01 9.10 -13.98
CA ASN A 364 -22.18 7.81 -14.65
C ASN A 364 -21.57 6.62 -13.89
N TYR A 365 -20.56 6.84 -13.04
CA TYR A 365 -19.82 5.77 -12.39
C TYR A 365 -19.85 5.89 -10.86
N TYR A 366 -19.62 4.76 -10.20
CA TYR A 366 -19.07 4.75 -8.86
C TYR A 366 -17.57 5.08 -8.95
N VAL A 367 -17.23 6.35 -8.74
CA VAL A 367 -15.83 6.80 -8.78
C VAL A 367 -15.09 6.33 -7.53
N CYS A 368 -13.95 5.69 -7.75
CA CYS A 368 -13.10 5.20 -6.67
C CYS A 368 -11.61 5.35 -7.02
N CYS A 369 -10.77 5.33 -6.00
CA CYS A 369 -9.33 5.43 -6.16
C CYS A 369 -8.58 4.59 -5.13
N ILE A 370 -7.36 4.18 -5.50
CA ILE A 370 -6.41 3.61 -4.56
C ILE A 370 -5.68 4.75 -3.84
N ASN A 371 -5.77 4.76 -2.51
CA ASN A 371 -4.82 5.47 -1.66
C ASN A 371 -3.58 4.57 -1.49
N PRO A 372 -2.38 4.99 -1.97
CA PRO A 372 -1.15 4.22 -1.85
C PRO A 372 -0.63 4.28 -0.41
N SER A 373 -1.26 3.50 0.46
CA SER A 373 -1.13 3.57 1.92
C SER A 373 0.20 3.02 2.41
N ASP A 374 0.64 3.46 3.59
CA ASP A 374 1.57 2.71 4.41
C ASP A 374 0.82 1.67 5.26
N ALA A 375 1.25 0.40 5.23
CA ALA A 375 0.69 -0.66 6.09
C ALA A 375 1.02 -0.44 7.58
N PHE A 376 2.04 0.38 7.86
CA PHE A 376 2.66 0.56 9.15
C PHE A 376 2.38 1.93 9.75
N ALA A 377 1.50 2.73 9.17
CA ALA A 377 1.07 4.00 9.72
C ALA A 377 -0.44 4.21 9.50
N TYR A 378 -0.99 5.26 10.10
CA TYR A 378 -2.37 5.65 9.83
C TYR A 378 -2.60 5.97 8.34
N SER A 379 -3.77 5.60 7.82
CA SER A 379 -4.17 5.98 6.45
C SER A 379 -4.22 7.51 6.31
N GLY A 380 -3.66 8.00 5.20
CA GLY A 380 -3.39 9.43 4.99
C GLY A 380 -2.09 9.91 5.64
N ASN A 381 -1.32 9.02 6.27
CA ASN A 381 0.01 9.17 6.87
C ASN A 381 0.45 10.62 7.15
N GLU A 382 1.37 11.17 6.33
CA GLU A 382 1.96 12.48 6.61
C GLU A 382 0.94 13.62 6.52
N TRP A 383 1.06 14.63 7.38
CA TRP A 383 0.11 15.75 7.44
C TRP A 383 0.51 16.96 6.59
N GLY A 384 1.65 16.88 5.91
CA GLY A 384 2.11 17.86 4.93
C GLY A 384 1.98 17.33 3.51
N PHE A 385 2.00 18.21 2.51
CA PHE A 385 1.92 17.81 1.09
C PHE A 385 3.27 17.29 0.58
N GLY A 386 3.61 16.03 0.90
CA GLY A 386 4.86 15.37 0.49
C GLY A 386 4.69 14.06 -0.29
N SER A 387 3.50 13.46 -0.25
CA SER A 387 3.18 12.16 -0.85
C SER A 387 1.76 12.18 -1.44
N VAL A 388 1.43 11.20 -2.30
CA VAL A 388 0.06 11.04 -2.84
C VAL A 388 -0.92 10.72 -1.72
N GLU A 389 -0.53 9.87 -0.77
CA GLU A 389 -1.35 9.54 0.38
C GLU A 389 -1.67 10.76 1.25
N ALA A 390 -0.67 11.59 1.54
CA ALA A 390 -0.88 12.81 2.30
C ALA A 390 -1.81 13.79 1.58
N MET A 391 -1.69 13.90 0.25
CA MET A 391 -2.57 14.70 -0.60
C MET A 391 -4.02 14.20 -0.50
N ILE A 392 -4.26 12.89 -0.62
CA ILE A 392 -5.59 12.30 -0.49
C ILE A 392 -6.15 12.57 0.91
N GLY A 393 -5.36 12.35 1.96
CA GLY A 393 -5.75 12.60 3.34
C GLY A 393 -6.05 14.06 3.66
N LEU A 394 -5.41 15.01 2.98
CA LEU A 394 -5.63 16.45 3.17
C LEU A 394 -6.80 17.00 2.35
N ASN A 395 -7.28 16.26 1.35
CA ASN A 395 -8.32 16.70 0.43
C ASN A 395 -9.65 15.92 0.56
N SER A 396 -9.69 14.98 1.51
CA SER A 396 -10.85 14.12 1.75
C SER A 396 -11.07 13.85 3.24
N SER A 397 -12.18 13.18 3.56
CA SER A 397 -12.47 12.71 4.92
C SER A 397 -11.69 11.45 5.30
N LEU A 398 -10.80 10.93 4.44
CA LEU A 398 -10.05 9.67 4.63
C LEU A 398 -9.52 9.47 6.06
N ARG A 399 -8.86 10.48 6.64
CA ARG A 399 -8.26 10.37 7.99
C ARG A 399 -9.29 10.28 9.12
N LEU A 400 -10.50 10.77 8.89
CA LEU A 400 -11.62 10.61 9.82
C LEU A 400 -12.27 9.23 9.67
N ASP A 401 -12.25 8.68 8.45
CA ASP A 401 -12.98 7.47 8.08
C ASP A 401 -12.15 6.19 8.32
N GLN A 402 -10.85 6.22 8.05
CA GLN A 402 -9.99 5.03 7.94
C GLN A 402 -8.93 4.91 9.04
N ILE A 403 -8.87 5.83 10.00
CA ILE A 403 -7.97 5.73 11.16
C ILE A 403 -8.74 5.11 12.34
N PRO A 404 -8.34 3.96 12.90
CA PRO A 404 -9.08 3.29 13.98
C PRO A 404 -9.32 4.14 15.23
N VAL A 405 -8.40 5.07 15.54
CA VAL A 405 -8.58 6.03 16.66
C VAL A 405 -9.67 7.06 16.37
N ALA A 406 -9.91 7.42 15.11
CA ALA A 406 -11.00 8.31 14.69
C ALA A 406 -12.31 7.55 14.42
N ASN A 407 -12.22 6.36 13.84
CA ASN A 407 -13.33 5.47 13.52
C ASN A 407 -13.13 4.06 14.11
N PRO A 408 -13.59 3.83 15.36
CA PRO A 408 -13.46 2.54 16.02
C PRO A 408 -14.21 1.39 15.32
N LEU A 409 -15.15 1.68 14.42
CA LEU A 409 -15.90 0.67 13.67
C LEU A 409 -14.97 -0.27 12.89
N LEU A 410 -13.80 0.20 12.47
CA LEU A 410 -12.77 -0.62 11.80
C LEU A 410 -12.29 -1.82 12.65
N LEU A 411 -12.42 -1.72 13.97
CA LEU A 411 -12.05 -2.78 14.90
C LEU A 411 -13.20 -3.74 15.19
N GLU A 412 -14.41 -3.46 14.70
CA GLU A 412 -15.59 -4.28 14.90
C GLU A 412 -15.70 -5.38 13.81
N PRO A 413 -16.04 -6.63 14.17
CA PRO A 413 -16.17 -7.72 13.20
C PRO A 413 -17.21 -7.45 12.09
N SER A 414 -18.25 -6.66 12.35
CA SER A 414 -19.27 -6.26 11.37
C SER A 414 -18.71 -5.42 10.21
N HIS A 415 -17.57 -4.76 10.40
CA HIS A 415 -16.87 -3.97 9.40
C HIS A 415 -15.66 -4.70 8.81
N GLN A 416 -15.38 -5.91 9.25
CA GLN A 416 -14.25 -6.71 8.78
C GLN A 416 -14.77 -7.76 7.80
N VAL A 417 -14.15 -7.86 6.63
CA VAL A 417 -14.57 -8.76 5.56
C VAL A 417 -13.39 -9.67 5.21
N PRO A 418 -13.41 -10.95 5.63
CA PRO A 418 -12.38 -11.90 5.25
C PRO A 418 -12.48 -12.21 3.76
N VAL A 419 -11.33 -12.33 3.12
CA VAL A 419 -11.20 -12.68 1.72
C VAL A 419 -10.36 -13.93 1.60
N ASN A 420 -10.92 -14.96 0.96
CA ASN A 420 -10.18 -16.16 0.59
C ASN A 420 -9.70 -16.02 -0.85
N ILE A 421 -8.39 -16.16 -1.07
CA ILE A 421 -7.77 -16.08 -2.39
C ILE A 421 -7.39 -17.49 -2.83
N LYS A 422 -8.03 -18.00 -3.89
CA LYS A 422 -7.72 -19.30 -4.46
C LYS A 422 -6.36 -19.28 -5.16
N SER A 423 -5.81 -20.45 -5.46
CA SER A 423 -4.57 -20.58 -6.24
C SER A 423 -4.68 -20.01 -7.67
N SER A 424 -5.89 -19.89 -8.21
CA SER A 424 -6.18 -19.19 -9.47
C SER A 424 -6.21 -17.66 -9.34
N PHE A 425 -6.01 -17.13 -8.14
CA PHE A 425 -6.20 -15.72 -7.78
C PHE A 425 -7.63 -15.20 -7.98
N GLU A 426 -8.63 -16.10 -8.01
CA GLU A 426 -10.01 -15.74 -7.77
C GLU A 426 -10.18 -15.46 -6.27
N ALA A 427 -10.77 -14.31 -5.91
CA ALA A 427 -10.99 -13.91 -4.52
C ALA A 427 -12.48 -13.96 -4.16
N GLU A 428 -12.79 -14.61 -3.04
CA GLU A 428 -14.14 -14.80 -2.51
C GLU A 428 -14.28 -14.05 -1.17
N LEU A 429 -15.32 -13.21 -1.06
CA LEU A 429 -15.68 -12.58 0.20
C LEU A 429 -16.40 -13.60 1.09
N LEU A 430 -15.93 -13.78 2.31
CA LEU A 430 -16.54 -14.71 3.25
C LEU A 430 -17.56 -13.99 4.14
N ASP A 431 -18.74 -14.58 4.29
CA ASP A 431 -19.77 -14.04 5.18
C ASP A 431 -19.67 -14.67 6.57
N PHE A 432 -19.35 -13.85 7.58
CA PHE A 432 -19.29 -14.27 8.99
C PHE A 432 -20.61 -14.89 9.49
N LYS A 433 -21.76 -14.55 8.89
CA LYS A 433 -23.06 -15.09 9.30
C LYS A 433 -23.29 -16.55 8.87
N SER A 434 -22.58 -17.02 7.86
CA SER A 434 -22.81 -18.32 7.22
C SER A 434 -21.93 -19.46 7.73
N SER A 435 -20.84 -19.12 8.43
CA SER A 435 -19.76 -20.08 8.70
C SER A 435 -19.85 -20.76 10.07
N GLY A 436 -20.91 -20.58 10.86
CA GLY A 436 -21.12 -21.30 12.12
C GLY A 436 -19.96 -21.19 13.13
N LEU A 437 -19.00 -20.29 12.87
CA LEU A 437 -17.86 -19.99 13.71
C LEU A 437 -18.40 -19.16 14.86
N GLN A 438 -18.81 -19.85 15.91
CA GLN A 438 -19.10 -19.24 17.20
C GLN A 438 -17.86 -18.47 17.66
N MET A 439 -18.08 -17.18 17.95
CA MET A 439 -17.10 -16.27 18.54
C MET A 439 -16.59 -16.78 19.88
#